data_AF-A0A6P2MTQ9-F1
#
_entry.id   AF-A0A6P2MTQ9-F1
#
_cell.length_a   1.000
_cell.length_b   1.000
_cell.length_c   1.000
_cell.angle_alpha   90.00
_cell.angle_beta   90.00
_cell.angle_gamma   90.00
#
_symmetry.space_group_name_H-M   'P 1'
#
loop_
_entity.id
_entity.type
_entity.pdbx_description
1 polymer ?
#
loop_
_entity_poly.entity_id
_entity_poly.type
_entity_poly.pdbx_seq_one_letter_code
_entity_poly.pdbx_strand_id
1 'polypeptide(L)' 'MMETNEVISVARRAVQLYAETHPRPTQVTQLQAAEMLGLSRATVSKMVKAGQLKLNRCGMIPIEQIDEARACA' A
#
# COMPACT_ATOMS: atom_id res chain seq x y z
N MET A 1 -9.32 -30.88 19.14
CA MET A 1 -9.93 -29.70 18.50
C MET A 1 -9.07 -28.52 18.94
N MET A 2 -8.44 -27.80 18.00
CA MET A 2 -7.74 -26.56 18.38
C MET A 2 -8.76 -25.60 18.96
N GLU A 3 -8.50 -25.08 20.16
CA GLU A 3 -9.35 -24.05 20.74
C GLU A 3 -9.31 -22.81 19.85
N THR A 4 -10.46 -22.17 19.66
CA THR A 4 -10.60 -20.98 18.81
C THR A 4 -9.58 -19.89 19.14
N ASN A 5 -9.17 -19.81 20.41
CA ASN A 5 -8.19 -18.86 20.90
C ASN A 5 -6.76 -19.14 20.36
N GLU A 6 -6.36 -20.41 20.27
CA GLU A 6 -5.05 -20.79 19.69
C GLU A 6 -5.00 -20.41 18.20
N VAL A 7 -6.07 -20.68 17.45
CA VAL A 7 -6.15 -20.34 16.01
C VAL A 7 -6.03 -18.84 15.79
N ILE A 8 -6.72 -18.03 16.60
CA ILE A 8 -6.63 -16.56 16.53
C ILE A 8 -5.21 -16.08 16.85
N SER A 9 -4.55 -16.68 17.85
CA SER A 9 -3.18 -16.30 18.23
C SER A 9 -2.17 -16.57 17.10
N VAL A 10 -2.30 -17.72 16.43
CA VAL A 10 -1.44 -18.12 15.31
C VAL A 10 -1.70 -17.21 14.10
N ALA A 11 -2.97 -16.92 13.78
CA ALA A 11 -3.32 -16.01 12.69
C ALA A 11 -2.76 -14.60 12.93
N ARG A 12 -2.89 -14.05 14.15
CA ARG A 12 -2.31 -12.76 14.51
C ARG A 12 -0.79 -12.76 14.38
N ARG A 13 -0.13 -13.82 14.87
CA ARG A 13 1.34 -13.95 14.79
C ARG A 13 1.82 -14.04 13.34
N ALA A 14 1.11 -14.76 12.48
CA ALA A 14 1.43 -14.87 11.07
C ALA A 14 1.30 -13.53 10.35
N VAL A 15 0.23 -12.76 10.58
CA VAL A 15 0.05 -11.42 10.02
C VAL A 15 1.13 -10.46 10.50
N GLN A 16 1.49 -10.55 11.78
CA GLN A 16 2.55 -9.71 12.35
C GLN A 16 3.92 -10.03 11.73
N LEU A 17 4.29 -11.32 11.64
CA LEU A 17 5.52 -11.74 10.98
C LEU A 17 5.53 -11.34 9.50
N TYR A 18 4.38 -11.42 8.81
CA TYR A 18 4.26 -10.96 7.43
C TYR A 18 4.54 -9.46 7.31
N ALA A 19 3.96 -8.64 8.20
CA ALA A 19 4.20 -7.20 8.22
C ALA A 19 5.64 -6.82 8.61
N GLU A 20 6.29 -7.59 9.50
CA GLU A 20 7.67 -7.37 9.94
C GLU A 20 8.70 -7.82 8.89
N THR A 21 8.40 -8.88 8.13
CA THR A 21 9.28 -9.46 7.09
C THR A 21 9.14 -8.80 5.72
N HIS A 22 7.99 -8.17 5.44
CA HIS A 22 7.78 -7.42 4.21
C HIS A 22 7.99 -5.93 4.50
N PRO A 23 9.20 -5.40 4.30
CA PRO A 23 9.42 -3.96 4.39
C PRO A 23 8.46 -3.25 3.45
N ARG A 24 7.89 -2.13 3.90
CA ARG A 24 6.99 -1.32 3.05
C ARG A 24 7.67 -1.10 1.70
N PRO A 25 6.99 -1.40 0.58
CA PRO A 25 7.58 -1.24 -0.74
C PRO A 25 8.01 0.21 -0.93
N THR A 26 9.28 0.45 -1.26
CA THR A 26 9.84 1.81 -1.44
C THR A 26 9.20 2.55 -2.61
N GLN A 27 8.67 1.80 -3.57
CA GLN A 27 7.99 2.29 -4.75
C GLN A 27 6.86 1.32 -5.11
N VAL A 28 5.76 1.87 -5.62
CA VAL A 28 4.56 1.12 -5.95
C VAL A 28 4.11 1.43 -7.37
N THR A 29 3.43 0.48 -7.98
CA THR A 29 2.78 0.69 -9.27
C THR A 29 1.51 1.54 -9.12
N GLN A 30 0.98 2.08 -10.22
CA GLN A 30 -0.31 2.81 -10.18
C GLN A 30 -1.48 1.95 -9.69
N LEU A 31 -1.44 0.63 -9.95
CA LEU A 31 -2.46 -0.29 -9.46
C LEU A 31 -2.38 -0.46 -7.94
N GLN A 32 -1.17 -0.72 -7.43
CA GLN A 32 -0.94 -0.83 -5.99
C GLN A 32 -1.21 0.48 -5.25
N ALA A 33 -0.83 1.63 -5.83
CA ALA A 33 -1.18 2.93 -5.29
C ALA A 33 -2.69 3.15 -5.19
N ALA A 34 -3.44 2.68 -6.20
CA ALA A 34 -4.90 2.74 -6.20
C ALA A 34 -5.50 1.89 -5.07
N GLU A 35 -4.98 0.68 -4.88
CA GLU A 35 -5.37 -0.20 -3.77
C GLU A 35 -5.04 0.43 -2.40
N MET A 36 -3.84 1.02 -2.25
CA MET A 36 -3.41 1.67 -1.01
C MET A 36 -4.19 2.94 -0.66
N LEU A 37 -4.64 3.69 -1.67
CA LEU A 37 -5.43 4.91 -1.48
C LEU A 37 -6.95 4.64 -1.46
N GLY A 38 -7.39 3.41 -1.74
CA GLY A 38 -8.82 3.08 -1.88
C GLY A 38 -9.48 3.75 -3.09
N LEU A 39 -8.72 4.06 -4.12
CA LEU A 39 -9.18 4.77 -5.33
C LEU A 39 -9.19 3.84 -6.55
N SER A 40 -9.88 4.25 -7.61
CA SER A 40 -9.77 3.54 -8.89
C SER A 40 -8.42 3.80 -9.57
N ARG A 41 -7.91 2.82 -10.32
CA ARG A 41 -6.70 3.01 -11.17
C ARG A 41 -6.83 4.22 -12.09
N ALA A 42 -8.02 4.48 -12.63
CA ALA A 42 -8.29 5.63 -13.49
C ALA A 42 -8.13 6.95 -12.74
N THR A 43 -8.55 7.01 -11.47
CA THR A 43 -8.36 8.18 -10.60
C THR A 43 -6.88 8.43 -10.35
N VAL A 44 -6.11 7.40 -9.98
CA VAL A 44 -4.65 7.52 -9.80
C VAL A 44 -3.95 7.96 -11.09
N SER A 45 -4.35 7.42 -12.24
CA SER A 45 -3.82 7.86 -13.53
C SER A 45 -4.11 9.34 -13.83
N LYS A 46 -5.30 9.83 -13.44
CA LYS A 46 -5.63 11.27 -13.54
C LYS A 46 -4.77 12.11 -12.58
N MET A 47 -4.54 11.66 -11.35
CA MET A 47 -3.69 12.36 -10.38
C MET A 47 -2.25 12.49 -10.88
N VAL A 48 -1.70 11.42 -11.47
CA VAL A 48 -0.38 11.44 -12.12
C VAL A 48 -0.35 12.44 -13.28
N LYS A 49 -1.36 12.41 -14.17
CA LYS A 49 -1.46 13.36 -15.30
C LYS A 49 -1.66 14.81 -14.85
N ALA A 50 -2.34 15.02 -13.74
CA ALA A 50 -2.53 16.34 -13.12
C ALA A 50 -1.29 16.84 -12.37
N GLY A 51 -0.23 16.01 -12.26
CA GLY A 51 1.00 16.36 -11.55
C GLY A 51 0.89 16.28 -10.03
N GLN A 52 -0.22 15.73 -9.50
CA GLN A 52 -0.44 15.53 -8.06
C GLN A 52 0.38 14.36 -7.50
N LEU A 53 0.68 13.36 -8.34
CA LEU A 53 1.59 12.26 -8.01
C LEU A 53 2.75 12.23 -9.00
N LYS A 54 3.98 12.33 -8.50
CA LYS A 54 5.20 12.27 -9.32
C LYS A 54 5.67 10.83 -9.46
N LEU A 55 5.95 10.45 -10.71
CA LEU A 55 6.61 9.19 -11.02
C LEU A 55 8.12 9.34 -10.91
N ASN A 56 8.78 8.29 -10.45
CA ASN A 56 10.23 8.19 -10.52
C ASN A 56 10.69 7.92 -11.97
N ARG A 57 12.02 7.87 -12.18
CA ARG A 57 12.61 7.61 -13.50
C ARG A 57 12.20 6.26 -14.10
N CYS A 58 11.75 5.31 -13.28
CA CYS A 58 11.29 3.99 -13.69
C CYS A 58 9.77 3.93 -13.93
N GLY A 59 9.04 5.05 -13.81
CA GLY A 59 7.59 5.11 -14.01
C GLY A 59 6.76 4.56 -12.83
N MET A 60 7.37 4.39 -11.65
CA MET A 60 6.70 3.97 -10.42
C MET A 60 6.45 5.16 -9.48
N ILE A 61 5.47 5.04 -8.60
CA ILE A 61 5.15 6.07 -7.60
C ILE A 61 5.95 5.76 -6.34
N PRO A 62 6.84 6.66 -5.86
CA PRO A 62 7.49 6.53 -4.56
C PRO A 62 6.46 6.45 -3.44
N ILE A 63 6.69 5.62 -2.43
CA ILE A 63 5.70 5.42 -1.36
C ILE A 63 5.49 6.69 -0.51
N GLU A 64 6.49 7.57 -0.45
CA GLU A 64 6.37 8.85 0.25
C GLU A 64 5.25 9.72 -0.34
N GLN A 65 5.08 9.70 -1.67
CA GLN A 65 3.99 10.41 -2.35
C GLN A 65 2.61 9.86 -1.97
N ILE A 66 2.52 8.54 -1.72
CA ILE A 66 1.29 7.89 -1.30
C ILE A 66 0.97 8.25 0.15
N ASP A 67 1.97 8.26 1.04
CA ASP A 67 1.80 8.66 2.43
C ASP A 67 1.42 10.15 2.54
N GLU A 68 2.03 11.04 1.75
CA GLU A 68 1.64 12.46 1.64
C GLU A 68 0.18 12.61 1.18
N ALA A 69 -0.20 11.90 0.11
CA ALA A 69 -1.57 11.93 -0.41
C ALA A 69 -2.60 11.41 0.61
N ARG A 70 -2.22 10.42 1.43
CA ARG A 70 -3.09 9.87 2.49
C ARG A 70 -3.15 10.77 3.72
N ALA A 71 -2.10 11.52 4.03
CA ALA A 71 -2.05 12.41 5.20
C ALA A 71 -2.88 13.69 5.02
N CYS A 72 -3.16 14.10 3.78
CA CYS A 72 -3.92 15.31 3.47
C CYS A 72 -5.39 15.03 3.08
N ALA A 73 -5.87 13.79 3.25
CA ALA A 73 -7.26 13.37 3.03
C ALA A 73 -8.03 13.29 4.36
#